data_AF-A0A657PLP8-F1
#
_entry.id   AF-A0A657PLP8-F1
#
_cell.length_a   1.000
_cell.length_b   1.000
_cell.length_c   1.000
_cell.angle_alpha   90.00
_cell.angle_beta   90.00
_cell.angle_gamma   90.00
#
_symmetry.space_group_name_H-M   'P 1'
#
loop_
_entity.id
_entity.type
_entity.pdbx_description
1 polymer ?
#
loop_
_entity_poly.entity_id
_entity_poly.type
_entity_poly.pdbx_seq_one_letter_code
_entity_poly.pdbx_strand_id
1 'polypeptide(L)' 'FEINPGHPLVERMDQEPDEDRFADLARILFDQAKLAEGGQLEDPAGFVHRLNKLMLSLSA' A
#
# COMPACT_ATOMS: atom_id res chain seq x y z
N PHE A 1 -8.93 -8.70 8.80
CA PHE A 1 -8.08 -8.29 7.67
C PHE A 1 -7.98 -9.49 6.76
N GLU A 2 -8.50 -9.36 5.54
CA GLU A 2 -8.43 -10.38 4.51
C GLU A 2 -7.56 -9.84 3.37
N ILE A 3 -6.73 -10.69 2.77
CA ILE A 3 -5.85 -10.31 1.67
C ILE A 3 -6.27 -11.11 0.44
N ASN A 4 -6.31 -10.47 -0.72
CA ASN A 4 -6.47 -11.15 -2.01
C ASN A 4 -5.07 -11.51 -2.57
N PRO A 5 -4.67 -12.80 -2.57
CA PRO A 5 -3.33 -13.20 -3.01
C PRO A 5 -3.06 -12.91 -4.49
N GLY A 6 -4.10 -12.88 -5.33
CA GLY A 6 -3.97 -12.57 -6.76
C GLY A 6 -4.03 -11.07 -7.09
N HIS A 7 -4.00 -10.20 -6.08
CA HIS A 7 -3.96 -8.76 -6.32
C HIS A 7 -2.53 -8.35 -6.72
N PRO A 8 -2.33 -7.57 -7.80
CA PRO A 8 -0.98 -7.23 -8.29
C PRO A 8 -0.05 -6.57 -7.25
N LEU A 9 -0.60 -5.78 -6.32
CA LEU A 9 0.22 -5.21 -5.23
C LEU A 9 0.67 -6.25 -4.20
N VAL A 10 -0.11 -7.31 -3.97
CA VAL A 10 0.25 -8.40 -3.04
C VAL A 10 1.35 -9.26 -3.65
N GLU A 11 1.23 -9.59 -4.94
CA GLU A 11 2.29 -10.28 -5.68
C GLU A 11 3.57 -9.44 -5.72
N ARG A 12 3.47 -8.12 -5.90
CA ARG A 12 4.62 -7.22 -5.86
C ARG A 12 5.29 -7.21 -4.48
N MET A 13 4.51 -7.21 -3.39
CA MET A 13 5.04 -7.31 -2.03
C MET A 13 5.81 -8.61 -1.80
N ASP A 14 5.28 -9.74 -2.28
CA ASP A 14 5.94 -11.05 -2.16
C ASP A 14 7.33 -11.08 -2.81
N GLN A 15 7.51 -10.28 -3.86
CA GLN A 15 8.76 -10.18 -4.62
C GLN A 15 9.63 -8.97 -4.25
N GLU A 16 9.26 -8.19 -3.21
CA GLU A 16 10.00 -6.99 -2.81
C GLU A 16 11.05 -7.31 -1.74
N PRO A 17 12.37 -7.24 -2.05
CA PRO A 17 13.42 -7.51 -1.07
C PRO A 17 13.74 -6.33 -0.15
N ASP A 18 13.30 -5.11 -0.51
CA ASP A 18 13.48 -3.91 0.30
C ASP A 18 12.39 -3.82 1.37
N GLU A 19 12.78 -4.00 2.64
CA GLU A 19 11.84 -4.00 3.77
C GLU A 19 11.07 -2.68 3.93
N ASP A 20 11.68 -1.54 3.59
CA ASP A 20 11.01 -0.24 3.67
C ASP A 20 9.93 -0.12 2.59
N ARG A 21 10.23 -0.60 1.37
CA ARG A 21 9.25 -0.63 0.28
C ARG A 21 8.14 -1.63 0.55
N PHE A 22 8.46 -2.78 1.10
CA PHE A 22 7.47 -3.77 1.55
C PHE A 22 6.53 -3.15 2.60
N ALA A 23 7.09 -2.47 3.61
CA ALA A 23 6.30 -1.82 4.65
C ALA A 23 5.42 -0.70 4.09
N ASP A 24 5.90 0.08 3.12
CA ASP A 24 5.10 1.09 2.43
C ASP A 24 3.91 0.47 1.70
N LEU A 25 4.11 -0.61 0.94
CA LEU A 25 3.05 -1.33 0.23
C LEU A 25 2.01 -1.93 1.19
N ALA A 26 2.46 -2.55 2.28
CA ALA A 26 1.58 -3.10 3.31
C ALA A 26 0.69 -2.01 3.94
N ARG A 27 1.28 -0.85 4.26
CA ARG A 27 0.53 0.30 4.80
C ARG A 27 -0.48 0.85 3.80
N ILE A 28 -0.13 0.94 2.51
CA ILE A 28 -1.08 1.39 1.47
C ILE A 28 -2.30 0.47 1.45
N LEU A 29 -2.11 -0.85 1.41
CA LEU A 29 -3.22 -1.81 1.38
C LEU A 29 -4.09 -1.72 2.65
N PHE A 30 -3.46 -1.57 3.81
CA PHE A 30 -4.16 -1.41 5.07
C PHE A 30 -5.00 -0.13 5.12
N ASP A 31 -4.41 1.01 4.75
CA ASP A 31 -5.09 2.30 4.73
C ASP A 31 -6.24 2.31 3.70
N GLN A 32 -6.05 1.67 2.55
CA GLN A 32 -7.12 1.48 1.55
C GLN A 32 -8.28 0.65 2.10
N ALA A 33 -8.00 -0.46 2.79
CA ALA A 33 -9.04 -1.28 3.40
C ALA A 33 -9.82 -0.48 4.46
N LYS A 34 -9.11 0.27 5.32
CA LYS A 34 -9.72 1.13 6.34
C LYS A 34 -10.64 2.19 5.71
N LEU A 35 -10.19 2.84 4.63
CA LEU A 35 -11.01 3.80 3.89
C LEU A 35 -12.23 3.15 3.22
N ALA A 36 -12.07 1.96 2.63
CA ALA A 36 -13.15 1.23 1.96
C ALA A 36 -14.25 0.79 2.93
N GLU A 37 -13.91 0.52 4.18
CA GLU A 37 -14.86 0.22 5.26
C GLU A 37 -15.52 1.50 5.85
N GLY A 38 -15.19 2.68 5.33
CA GLY A 38 -15.72 3.98 5.80
C GLY A 38 -14.97 4.56 7.00
N GLY A 39 -13.81 4.00 7.36
CA GLY A 39 -12.94 4.51 8.41
C GLY A 39 -12.15 5.75 7.99
N GLN A 40 -11.48 6.36 8.98
CA GLN A 40 -10.58 7.50 8.76
C GLN A 40 -9.13 7.09 8.95
N LEU A 41 -8.23 7.70 8.20
CA LEU A 41 -6.79 7.51 8.36
C LEU A 41 -6.28 8.33 9.53
N GLU A 42 -5.36 7.75 10.31
CA GLU A 42 -4.65 8.47 11.38
C GLU A 42 -3.63 9.44 10.81
N ASP A 43 -3.00 9.07 9.68
CA ASP A 43 -2.07 9.90 8.94
C ASP A 43 -2.43 9.94 7.44
N PRO A 44 -3.40 10.80 7.05
CA PRO A 44 -3.78 10.96 5.64
C PRO A 44 -2.62 11.46 4.76
N ALA A 45 -1.74 12.30 5.30
CA ALA A 45 -0.62 12.87 4.56
C ALA A 45 0.42 11.80 4.23
N GLY A 46 0.76 10.94 5.20
CA GLY A 46 1.65 9.81 4.99
C GLY A 46 1.09 8.80 3.98
N PHE A 47 -0.21 8.53 4.01
CA PHE A 47 -0.86 7.68 3.00
C PHE A 47 -0.70 8.26 1.59
N VAL A 48 -1.02 9.55 1.40
CA VAL A 48 -0.87 10.23 0.10
C VAL A 48 0.59 10.22 -0.36
N HIS A 49 1.54 10.44 0.56
CA HIS A 49 2.96 10.39 0.25
C HIS A 49 3.40 9.00 -0.25
N ARG A 50 3.02 7.93 0.46
CA ARG A 50 3.31 6.54 0.05
C ARG A 50 2.67 6.21 -1.30
N LEU A 51 1.42 6.61 -1.51
CA LEU A 51 0.71 6.39 -2.76
C LEU A 51 1.41 7.09 -3.93
N ASN A 52 1.82 8.35 -3.75
CA ASN A 52 2.54 9.10 -4.79
C ASN A 52 3.90 8.47 -5.11
N LYS A 53 4.65 8.05 -4.09
CA LYS A 53 5.91 7.31 -4.26
C LYS A 53 5.69 6.02 -5.07
N LEU A 54 4.64 5.28 -4.78
CA LEU A 54 4.27 4.08 -5.53
C LEU A 54 3.96 4.41 -7.00
N MET A 55 3.10 5.41 -7.27
CA MET A 55 2.74 5.79 -8.64
C MET A 55 3.96 6.19 -9.48
N LEU A 56 4.88 6.98 -8.91
CA LEU A 56 6.12 7.36 -9.58
C LEU A 56 6.98 6.13 -9.93
N SER A 57 7.05 5.15 -9.01
CA SER A 57 7.79 3.90 -9.24
C SER A 57 7.17 2.97 -10.29
N LEU A 58 5.89 3.15 -10.62
CA LEU A 58 5.19 2.39 -11.67
C LEU A 58 5.25 3.08 -13.03
N SER A 59 5.50 4.39 -13.06
CA SER A 59 5.64 5.18 -14.29
C SER A 59 7.06 5.20 -14.86
N ALA A 60 8.03 4.67 -14.11
CA ALA A 60 9.43 4.53 -14.50
C ALA A 60 9.68 3.14 -15.08
#